data_AF-A0A962Z5E6-F1
#
_entry.id   AF-A0A962Z5E6-F1
#
_cell.length_a   1.000
_cell.length_b   1.000
_cell.length_c   1.000
_cell.angle_alpha   90.00
_cell.angle_beta   90.00
_cell.angle_gamma   90.00
#
_symmetry.space_group_name_H-M   'P 1'
#
loop_
_entity.id
_entity.type
_entity.pdbx_description
1 polymer ?
#
loop_
_entity_poly.entity_id
_entity_poly.type
_entity_poly.pdbx_seq_one_letter_code
_entity_poly.pdbx_strand_id
1 'polypeptide(L)'
;MTIRKPYLTPTEVANMLRVATVTVRMWAQKGMLKAEVTPGGHRRYMLQEVKRFARSHGIALQLENDERLRILIVDDQPEWLDIMVEILRNTQEAVVIETAADGFEAGHKVAGFRPHVVLLDLMMP
;
A
#
# COMPACT_ATOMS: atom_id res chain seq x y z
N MET A 1 -10.59 -6.46 -4.15
CA MET A 1 -11.14 -5.38 -3.29
C MET A 1 -10.80 -5.72 -1.83
N THR A 2 -9.60 -5.35 -1.37
CA THR A 2 -9.22 -5.65 0.02
C THR A 2 -9.91 -4.63 0.92
N ILE A 3 -10.90 -5.10 1.69
CA ILE A 3 -11.58 -4.31 2.72
C ILE A 3 -10.48 -3.68 3.59
N ARG A 4 -10.38 -2.34 3.59
CA ARG A 4 -9.49 -1.61 4.49
C ARG A 4 -9.90 -1.99 5.92
N LYS A 5 -9.15 -2.87 6.60
CA LYS A 5 -9.39 -3.17 8.01
C LYS A 5 -9.04 -1.91 8.82
N PRO A 6 -10.00 -1.20 9.41
CA PRO A 6 -9.69 0.00 10.18
C PRO A 6 -8.93 -0.33 11.47
N TYR A 7 -9.07 -1.58 11.95
CA TYR A 7 -8.47 -2.08 13.18
C TYR A 7 -7.49 -3.23 12.90
N LEU A 8 -6.33 -3.14 13.55
CA LEU A 8 -5.25 -4.10 13.54
C LEU A 8 -5.22 -4.90 14.85
N THR A 9 -4.82 -6.15 14.76
CA THR A 9 -4.46 -7.02 15.88
C THR A 9 -3.09 -6.65 16.45
N PRO A 10 -2.75 -7.09 17.68
CA PRO A 10 -1.41 -6.88 18.24
C PRO A 10 -0.28 -7.39 17.34
N THR A 11 -0.51 -8.51 16.64
CA THR A 11 0.49 -9.10 15.73
C THR A 11 0.66 -8.28 14.46
N GLU A 12 -0.42 -7.80 13.84
CA GLU A 12 -0.34 -6.91 12.67
C GLU A 12 0.41 -5.61 12.99
N VAL A 13 0.19 -5.03 14.18
CA VAL A 13 0.95 -3.85 14.65
C VAL A 13 2.41 -4.18 14.90
N ALA A 14 2.70 -5.32 15.51
CA ALA A 14 4.06 -5.76 15.83
C ALA A 14 4.91 -5.91 14.56
N ASN A 15 4.34 -6.55 13.53
CA ASN A 15 4.95 -6.69 12.22
C ASN A 15 5.19 -5.33 11.57
N MET A 16 4.17 -4.47 11.55
CA MET A 16 4.26 -3.13 10.96
C MET A 16 5.33 -2.25 11.62
N LEU A 17 5.56 -2.41 12.93
CA LEU A 17 6.52 -1.61 13.70
C LEU A 17 7.87 -2.31 13.93
N ARG A 18 8.08 -3.52 13.38
CA ARG A 18 9.30 -4.34 13.58
C ARG A 18 9.66 -4.58 15.05
N VAL A 19 8.65 -4.86 15.87
CA VAL A 19 8.85 -5.18 17.29
C VAL A 19 8.15 -6.49 17.64
N ALA A 20 8.49 -7.07 18.79
CA ALA A 20 7.76 -8.21 19.31
C ALA A 20 6.33 -7.81 19.73
N THR A 21 5.36 -8.72 19.58
CA THR A 21 3.96 -8.50 19.99
C THR A 21 3.83 -8.12 21.48
N VAL A 22 4.74 -8.59 22.33
CA VAL A 22 4.80 -8.21 23.76
C VAL A 22 5.13 -6.72 23.95
N THR A 23 5.95 -6.13 23.08
CA THR A 23 6.30 -4.70 23.09
C THR A 23 5.06 -3.85 22.79
N VAL A 24 4.27 -4.24 21.79
CA VAL A 24 3.01 -3.57 21.46
C VAL A 24 2.03 -3.61 22.62
N ARG A 25 1.88 -4.77 23.27
CA ARG A 25 1.03 -4.92 24.46
C ARG A 25 1.50 -4.04 25.62
N MET A 26 2.82 -3.95 25.83
CA MET A 26 3.43 -3.12 26.86
C MET A 26 3.19 -1.63 26.60
N TRP A 27 3.33 -1.14 25.37
CA TRP A 27 2.99 0.24 25.02
C TRP A 27 1.52 0.56 25.25
N ALA A 28 0.62 -0.37 24.91
CA ALA A 28 -0.80 -0.21 25.18
C ALA A 28 -1.11 -0.16 26.70
N GLN A 29 -0.46 -1.03 27.48
CA GLN A 29 -0.63 -1.04 28.94
C GLN A 29 -0.09 0.23 29.61
N LYS A 30 0.98 0.81 29.07
CA LYS A 30 1.55 2.10 29.52
C LYS A 30 0.80 3.32 28.98
N GLY A 31 -0.27 3.13 28.19
CA GLY A 31 -1.02 4.22 27.57
C GLY A 31 -0.28 4.96 26.43
N MET A 32 0.89 4.47 26.02
CA MET A 32 1.70 5.09 24.97
C MET A 32 1.08 4.89 23.57
N LEU A 33 0.49 3.70 23.34
CA LEU A 33 -0.19 3.36 22.10
C LEU A 33 -1.67 3.09 22.39
N LYS A 34 -2.55 3.94 21.85
CA LYS A 34 -4.00 3.82 22.06
C LYS A 34 -4.52 2.49 21.49
N ALA A 35 -5.23 1.75 22.32
CA ALA A 35 -5.88 0.50 21.96
C ALA A 35 -7.33 0.50 22.42
N GLU A 36 -8.22 -0.05 21.59
CA GLU A 36 -9.56 -0.42 21.99
C GLU A 36 -9.56 -1.88 22.45
N VAL A 37 -10.42 -2.21 23.41
CA VAL A 37 -10.55 -3.57 23.94
C VAL A 37 -11.93 -4.08 23.57
N THR A 38 -11.99 -5.20 22.86
CA THR A 38 -13.27 -5.86 22.58
C THR A 38 -13.86 -6.43 23.86
N PRO A 39 -15.18 -6.73 23.91
CA PRO A 39 -15.78 -7.37 25.08
C PRO A 39 -15.07 -8.67 25.53
N GLY A 40 -14.46 -9.41 24.60
CA GLY A 40 -13.65 -10.60 24.89
C GLY A 40 -12.21 -10.33 25.37
N GLY A 41 -11.85 -9.08 25.66
CA GLY A 41 -10.53 -8.70 26.19
C GLY A 41 -9.42 -8.57 25.14
N HIS A 42 -9.71 -8.74 23.86
CA HIS A 42 -8.71 -8.61 22.80
C HIS A 42 -8.47 -7.15 22.44
N ARG A 43 -7.21 -6.75 22.37
CA ARG A 43 -6.83 -5.41 21.91
C ARG A 43 -6.97 -5.26 20.40
N ARG A 44 -7.40 -4.08 19.97
CA ARG A 44 -7.48 -3.61 18.58
C ARG A 44 -6.88 -2.22 18.47
N TYR A 45 -6.14 -1.97 17.40
CA TYR A 45 -5.41 -0.73 17.19
C TYR A 45 -5.87 -0.11 15.87
N MET A 46 -6.33 1.12 15.92
CA MET A 46 -6.71 1.81 14.69
C MET A 46 -5.44 2.14 13.88
N LEU A 47 -5.46 1.90 12.56
CA LEU A 47 -4.27 2.11 11.71
C LEU A 47 -3.68 3.53 11.84
N GLN A 48 -4.55 4.55 11.92
CA GLN A 48 -4.13 5.95 12.06
C GLN A 48 -3.36 6.21 13.36
N GLU A 49 -3.76 5.56 14.45
CA GLU A 49 -3.10 5.67 15.76
C GLU A 49 -1.69 5.06 15.71
N VAL A 50 -1.55 3.90 15.07
CA VAL A 50 -0.26 3.21 14.88
C VAL A 50 0.68 4.05 14.01
N LYS A 51 0.18 4.58 12.88
CA LYS A 51 0.96 5.49 12.02
C LYS A 51 1.42 6.74 12.78
N ARG A 52 0.55 7.33 13.60
CA ARG A 52 0.90 8.51 14.41
C ARG A 52 1.94 8.18 15.48
N PHE A 53 1.76 7.07 16.21
CA PHE A 53 2.69 6.59 17.22
C PHE A 53 4.09 6.41 16.62
N ALA A 54 4.20 5.71 15.49
CA ALA A 54 5.47 5.48 14.81
C ALA A 54 6.17 6.78 14.42
N ARG A 55 5.45 7.73 13.82
CA ARG A 55 6.00 9.06 13.48
C ARG A 55 6.54 9.81 14.69
N SER A 56 5.76 9.84 15.78
CA SER A 56 6.17 10.55 17.01
C SER A 56 7.37 9.92 17.73
N HIS A 57 7.65 8.64 17.48
CA HIS A 57 8.74 7.90 18.12
C HIS A 57 9.88 7.54 17.14
N GLY A 58 9.86 8.05 15.90
CA GLY A 58 10.88 7.78 14.89
C GLY A 58 10.97 6.31 14.45
N ILE A 59 9.90 5.52 14.61
CA ILE A 59 9.87 4.12 14.20
C ILE A 59 9.56 4.03 12.71
N ALA A 60 10.44 3.40 11.94
CA ALA A 60 10.20 3.11 10.54
C ALA A 60 9.08 2.06 10.39
N LEU A 61 8.02 2.42 9.67
CA LEU A 61 6.93 1.49 9.36
C LEU A 61 7.38 0.52 8.27
N GLN A 62 7.20 -0.78 8.51
CA GLN A 62 7.02 -1.73 7.43
C GLN A 62 5.59 -1.58 6.91
N LEU A 63 5.40 -0.65 5.98
CA LEU A 63 4.25 -0.73 5.09
C LEU A 63 4.54 -1.91 4.16
N GLU A 64 3.94 -3.07 4.42
CA GLU A 64 4.11 -4.27 3.61
C GLU A 64 3.66 -4.08 2.15
N ASN A 65 3.03 -2.94 1.83
CA ASN A 65 2.81 -2.47 0.49
C ASN A 65 3.39 -1.08 0.36
N ASP A 66 4.17 -0.85 -0.70
CA ASP A 66 4.15 0.47 -1.34
C ASP A 66 2.67 0.83 -1.54
N GLU A 67 2.14 1.76 -0.74
CA GLU A 67 0.73 2.16 -0.81
C GLU A 67 0.42 2.78 -2.17
N ARG A 68 1.45 3.08 -2.99
CA ARG A 68 1.28 3.57 -4.34
C ARG A 68 0.72 2.47 -5.24
N LEU A 69 -0.37 2.80 -5.94
CA LEU A 69 -0.93 1.94 -6.96
C LEU A 69 0.03 1.91 -8.16
N ARG A 70 0.70 0.76 -8.35
CA ARG A 70 1.49 0.45 -9.55
C ARG A 70 0.57 0.11 -10.73
N ILE A 71 0.61 0.94 -11.76
CA ILE A 71 -0.19 0.80 -12.99
C ILE A 71 0.78 0.60 -14.16
N LEU A 72 0.56 -0.43 -14.96
CA LEU A 72 1.23 -0.60 -16.25
C LEU A 72 0.25 -0.24 -17.36
N ILE A 73 0.62 0.67 -18.24
CA ILE A 73 -0.17 1.04 -19.44
C ILE A 73 0.51 0.45 -20.65
N VAL A 74 -0.24 -0.26 -21.50
CA VAL A 74 0.29 -0.94 -22.68
C VAL A 74 -0.50 -0.45 -23.90
N ASP A 75 0.18 0.33 -24.73
CA ASP A 75 -0.39 1.00 -25.91
C ASP A 75 0.77 1.37 -26.85
N ASP A 76 0.66 1.09 -28.14
CA ASP A 76 1.69 1.37 -29.14
C ASP A 76 1.67 2.83 -29.63
N GLN A 77 0.64 3.60 -29.28
CA GLN A 77 0.48 4.99 -29.66
C GLN A 77 0.99 5.93 -28.56
N PRO A 78 2.10 6.65 -28.80
CA PRO A 78 2.74 7.49 -27.78
C PRO A 78 1.83 8.65 -27.33
N GLU A 79 0.98 9.18 -28.20
CA GLU A 79 0.06 10.26 -27.87
C GLU A 79 -0.96 9.85 -26.81
N TRP A 80 -1.47 8.61 -26.86
CA TRP A 80 -2.40 8.09 -25.86
C TRP A 80 -1.71 7.79 -24.54
N LEU A 81 -0.50 7.23 -24.58
CA LEU A 81 0.31 7.00 -23.38
C LEU A 81 0.52 8.28 -22.58
N ASP A 82 0.93 9.37 -23.23
CA ASP A 82 1.18 10.66 -22.57
C ASP A 82 -0.09 11.20 -21.90
N ILE A 83 -1.23 11.15 -22.60
CA ILE A 83 -2.53 11.59 -22.07
C ILE A 83 -2.94 10.74 -20.86
N MET A 84 -2.84 9.40 -20.96
CA MET A 84 -3.23 8.51 -19.86
C MET A 84 -2.35 8.69 -18.63
N VAL A 85 -1.03 8.87 -18.84
CA VAL A 85 -0.09 9.15 -17.76
C VAL A 85 -0.43 10.46 -17.07
N GLU A 86 -0.74 11.51 -17.82
CA GLU A 86 -1.13 12.80 -17.26
C GLU A 86 -2.43 12.71 -16.43
N ILE A 87 -3.46 12.06 -16.98
CA ILE A 87 -4.74 11.86 -16.28
C ILE A 87 -4.53 11.12 -14.96
N LEU A 88 -3.77 10.02 -14.98
CA LEU A 88 -3.55 9.18 -13.80
C LEU A 88 -2.67 9.87 -12.75
N ARG A 89 -1.66 10.64 -13.18
CA ARG A 89 -0.81 11.44 -12.26
C ARG A 89 -1.58 12.58 -11.60
N ASN A 90 -2.61 13.11 -12.25
CA ASN A 90 -3.47 14.16 -11.70
C ASN A 90 -4.55 13.65 -10.73
N THR A 91 -4.59 12.35 -10.44
CA THR A 91 -5.50 11.79 -9.43
C THR A 91 -4.98 12.07 -8.00
N GLN A 92 -5.88 12.04 -7.01
CA GLN A 92 -5.50 12.18 -5.59
C GLN A 92 -4.82 10.93 -5.01
N GLU A 93 -4.80 9.83 -5.78
CA GLU A 93 -4.18 8.58 -5.37
C GLU A 93 -2.68 8.63 -5.63
N ALA A 94 -1.89 8.08 -4.71
CA ALA A 94 -0.46 7.93 -4.94
C ALA A 94 -0.26 6.81 -5.97
N VAL A 95 0.21 7.13 -7.17
CA VAL A 95 0.41 6.16 -8.26
C VAL A 95 1.87 6.08 -8.67
N VAL A 96 2.29 4.89 -9.14
CA VAL A 96 3.53 4.71 -9.89
C VAL A 96 3.13 4.11 -11.23
N ILE A 97 3.59 4.71 -12.32
CA ILE A 97 3.16 4.33 -13.66
C ILE A 97 4.38 3.93 -14.47
N GLU A 98 4.31 2.77 -15.12
CA GLU A 98 5.16 2.39 -16.23
C GLU A 98 4.32 2.23 -17.49
N THR A 99 4.93 2.43 -18.65
CA THR A 99 4.31 2.23 -19.97
C THR A 99 4.99 1.10 -20.71
N ALA A 100 4.36 0.49 -21.70
CA ALA A 100 4.97 -0.44 -22.64
C ALA A 100 4.36 -0.23 -24.03
N ALA A 101 5.19 -0.31 -25.07
CA ALA A 101 4.75 -0.10 -26.46
C ALA A 101 4.26 -1.40 -27.14
N ASP A 102 4.50 -2.56 -26.53
CA ASP A 102 4.09 -3.85 -27.07
C ASP A 102 3.88 -4.92 -25.96
N GLY A 103 3.35 -6.08 -26.36
CA GLY A 103 3.07 -7.19 -25.45
C GLY A 103 4.32 -7.88 -24.88
N PHE A 104 5.46 -7.82 -25.57
CA PHE A 104 6.71 -8.43 -25.10
C PHE A 104 7.34 -7.60 -23.98
N GLU A 105 7.44 -6.29 -24.18
CA GLU A 105 7.84 -5.32 -23.17
C GLU A 105 6.90 -5.36 -21.97
N ALA A 106 5.59 -5.41 -22.20
CA ALA A 106 4.59 -5.53 -21.14
C ALA A 106 4.81 -6.80 -20.31
N GLY A 107 5.03 -7.95 -20.94
CA GLY A 107 5.32 -9.21 -20.25
C GLY A 107 6.57 -9.14 -19.37
N HIS A 108 7.64 -8.52 -19.87
CA HIS A 108 8.86 -8.30 -19.09
C HIS A 108 8.60 -7.41 -17.88
N LYS A 109 7.86 -6.32 -18.07
CA LYS A 109 7.50 -5.37 -16.99
C LYS A 109 6.59 -5.99 -15.95
N VAL A 110 5.64 -6.85 -16.33
CA VAL A 110 4.79 -7.55 -15.37
C VAL A 110 5.61 -8.33 -14.34
N ALA A 111 6.69 -9.01 -14.76
CA ALA A 111 7.53 -9.79 -13.87
C ALA A 111 8.36 -8.92 -12.89
N GLY A 112 8.92 -7.81 -13.38
CA GLY A 112 9.77 -6.91 -12.60
C GLY A 112 9.00 -5.87 -11.79
N PHE A 113 8.12 -5.13 -12.45
CA PHE A 113 7.33 -4.03 -11.88
C PHE A 113 6.16 -4.53 -11.02
N ARG A 114 5.71 -5.77 -11.24
CA ARG A 114 4.57 -6.39 -10.52
C ARG A 114 3.38 -5.43 -10.40
N PRO A 115 2.82 -4.95 -11.51
CA PRO A 115 1.72 -3.98 -11.49
C PRO A 115 0.51 -4.55 -10.74
N HIS A 116 -0.24 -3.67 -10.07
CA HIS A 116 -1.53 -4.02 -9.47
C HIS A 116 -2.65 -4.01 -10.52
N VAL A 117 -2.52 -3.14 -11.52
CA VAL A 117 -3.46 -2.96 -12.63
C VAL A 117 -2.67 -2.85 -13.93
N VAL A 118 -3.15 -3.52 -14.97
CA VAL A 118 -2.65 -3.36 -16.34
C VAL A 118 -3.79 -2.76 -17.17
N LEU A 119 -3.53 -1.62 -17.80
CA LEU A 119 -4.40 -1.02 -18.82
C LEU A 119 -3.81 -1.43 -20.17
N LEU A 120 -4.56 -2.19 -20.95
CA LEU A 120 -4.08 -2.82 -22.18
C LEU A 120 -4.96 -2.36 -23.34
N ASP A 121 -4.35 -1.78 -24.37
CA ASP A 121 -5.02 -1.64 -25.66
C ASP A 121 -5.16 -3.01 -26.32
N LEU A 122 -6.36 -3.29 -26.83
CA LEU A 122 -6.66 -4.53 -27.54
C LEU A 122 -6.34 -4.42 -29.04
N MET A 123 -6.13 -3.20 -29.55
CA MET A 123 -5.87 -2.92 -30.95
C MET A 123 -4.41 -2.57 -31.22
N MET A 124 -3.49 -3.37 -30.66
CA MET A 124 -2.06 -3.28 -30.98
C MET A 124 -1.72 -4.20 -32.18
N PRO A 125 -0.81 -3.77 -33.07
CA PRO A 125 -0.35 -4.56 -34.21
C PRO A 125 0.45 -5.82 -33.82
#